data_AF-A0A821XDS5-F1
#
_entry.id   AF-A0A821XDS5-F1
#
_cell.length_a   1.000
_cell.length_b   1.000
_cell.length_c   1.000
_cell.angle_alpha   90.00
_cell.angle_beta   90.00
_cell.angle_gamma   90.00
#
_symmetry.space_group_name_H-M   'P 1'
#
loop_
_entity.id
_entity.type
_entity.pdbx_description
1 polymer ?
#
loop_
_entity_poly.entity_id
_entity_poly.type
_entity_poly.pdbx_seq_one_letter_code
_entity_poly.pdbx_strand_id
1 'polypeptide(L)'
;MMEDNEKGNPQLCSLYPPTMQGNGLIDMSSNMEWTDIEQHVKHVQIGGIYSPSDCTPRQHLAIIIPFRNREYQLKMLLRHLHPFLQRQKRSYRIFVVEQFGNGTFNKGLIMNVAFNHASKISAPVFNCFMFHDVDLIPENDYNVYECDQHGPRHLAPAVDELRYL
;
A
#
# COMPACT_ATOMS: atom_id res chain seq x y z
N MET A 1 -23.29 36.95 -18.98
CA MET A 1 -23.28 35.55 -19.43
C MET A 1 -21.98 34.96 -18.93
N MET A 2 -22.05 33.81 -18.27
CA MET A 2 -20.99 33.23 -17.47
C MET A 2 -19.81 32.82 -18.37
N GLU A 3 -18.59 33.15 -17.94
CA GLU A 3 -17.38 32.58 -18.51
C GLU A 3 -17.30 31.10 -18.06
N ASP A 4 -17.32 30.21 -19.03
CA ASP A 4 -17.10 28.78 -18.82
C ASP A 4 -15.69 28.56 -18.27
N ASN A 5 -15.61 28.20 -17.00
CA ASN A 5 -14.36 27.85 -16.32
C ASN A 5 -13.93 26.46 -16.79
N GLU A 6 -13.07 26.39 -17.82
CA GLU A 6 -12.35 25.18 -18.20
C GLU A 6 -11.48 24.70 -17.03
N LYS A 7 -12.06 23.87 -16.16
CA LYS A 7 -11.30 23.05 -15.24
C LYS A 7 -10.50 22.05 -16.08
N GLY A 8 -9.27 22.42 -16.43
CA GLY A 8 -8.32 21.53 -17.11
C GLY A 8 -8.28 20.16 -16.43
N ASN A 9 -8.34 19.10 -17.23
CA ASN A 9 -8.31 17.72 -16.75
C ASN A 9 -7.09 17.53 -15.82
N PRO A 10 -7.26 17.05 -14.57
CA PRO A 10 -6.14 16.90 -13.64
C PRO A 10 -5.03 16.03 -14.23
N GLN A 11 -3.81 16.58 -14.26
CA GLN A 11 -2.63 15.91 -14.79
C GLN A 11 -2.41 14.56 -14.08
N LEU A 12 -2.00 13.55 -14.84
CA LEU A 12 -1.63 12.23 -14.32
C LEU A 12 -0.45 12.35 -13.34
N CYS A 13 -0.51 11.66 -12.20
CA CYS A 13 0.57 11.65 -11.22
C CYS A 13 1.90 11.17 -11.86
N SER A 14 3.02 11.82 -11.55
CA SER A 14 4.34 11.37 -12.01
C SER A 14 4.63 9.94 -11.52
N LEU A 15 5.31 9.14 -12.35
CA LEU A 15 5.80 7.83 -11.94
C LEU A 15 6.84 7.95 -10.81
N TYR A 16 7.67 9.00 -10.90
CA TYR A 16 8.65 9.39 -9.91
C TYR A 16 8.34 10.82 -9.43
N PRO A 17 7.43 10.98 -8.45
CA PRO A 17 7.12 12.28 -7.88
C PRO A 17 8.35 12.88 -7.15
N PRO A 18 8.50 14.21 -7.10
CA PRO A 18 9.58 14.86 -6.36
C PRO A 18 9.50 14.64 -4.84
N THR A 19 8.41 14.05 -4.34
CA THR A 19 8.22 13.67 -2.94
C THR A 19 8.95 12.38 -2.54
N MET A 20 9.46 11.59 -3.48
CA MET A 20 10.29 10.41 -3.20
C MET A 20 11.64 10.82 -2.61
N GLN A 21 12.17 10.01 -1.70
CA GLN A 21 13.36 10.30 -0.91
C GLN A 21 14.50 9.28 -1.12
N GLY A 22 14.23 8.18 -1.83
CA GLY A 22 15.15 7.05 -1.95
C GLY A 22 15.13 6.18 -0.70
N ASN A 23 16.31 5.86 -0.18
CA ASN A 23 16.47 5.03 1.03
C ASN A 23 15.89 5.76 2.25
N GLY A 24 14.85 5.20 2.85
CA GLY A 24 14.26 5.64 4.10
C GLY A 24 14.92 4.98 5.31
N LEU A 25 14.95 5.70 6.43
CA LEU A 25 15.27 5.11 7.72
C LEU A 25 14.06 4.29 8.20
N ILE A 26 14.29 3.02 8.53
CA ILE A 26 13.28 2.15 9.16
C ILE A 26 13.43 2.26 10.67
N ASP A 27 12.41 2.83 11.32
CA ASP A 27 12.33 2.91 12.78
C ASP A 27 11.76 1.59 13.30
N MET A 28 12.59 0.79 13.97
CA MET A 28 12.23 -0.54 14.52
C MET A 28 11.89 -0.50 16.02
N SER A 29 11.43 0.64 16.54
CA SER A 29 11.12 0.78 17.97
C SER A 29 9.98 -0.16 18.42
N SER A 30 10.19 -0.85 19.55
CA SER A 30 9.32 -1.95 19.99
C SER A 30 8.02 -1.53 20.66
N ASN A 31 7.90 -0.28 21.09
CA ASN A 31 6.81 0.21 21.95
C ASN A 31 5.77 1.02 21.18
N MET A 32 5.35 0.51 20.02
CA MET A 32 4.44 1.22 19.13
C MET A 32 2.98 0.98 19.50
N GLU A 33 2.26 2.07 19.79
CA GLU A 33 0.83 2.04 20.00
C GLU A 33 0.06 2.42 18.73
N TRP A 34 -1.19 1.97 18.63
CA TRP A 34 -2.05 2.31 17.49
C TRP A 34 -2.23 3.82 17.33
N THR A 35 -2.28 4.54 18.46
CA THR A 35 -2.36 6.00 18.49
C THR A 35 -1.18 6.66 17.80
N ASP A 36 0.01 6.09 17.90
CA ASP A 36 1.20 6.63 17.25
C ASP A 36 1.06 6.50 15.74
N ILE A 37 0.58 5.35 15.25
CA ILE A 37 0.37 5.11 13.83
C ILE A 37 -0.66 6.11 13.27
N GLU A 38 -1.82 6.22 13.91
CA GLU A 38 -2.90 7.13 13.49
C GLU A 38 -2.45 8.59 13.37
N GLN A 39 -1.60 9.05 14.30
CA GLN A 39 -1.04 10.40 14.25
C GLN A 39 -0.10 10.62 13.06
N HIS A 40 0.59 9.57 12.59
CA HIS A 40 1.51 9.63 11.44
C HIS A 40 0.79 9.46 10.10
N VAL A 41 -0.46 8.99 10.08
CA VAL A 41 -1.20 8.67 8.84
C VAL A 41 -2.48 9.50 8.66
N LYS A 42 -2.48 10.77 9.11
CA LYS A 42 -3.67 11.67 9.10
C LYS A 42 -4.39 11.84 7.76
N HIS A 43 -3.72 11.57 6.64
CA HIS A 43 -4.30 11.66 5.31
C HIS A 43 -4.99 10.36 4.84
N VAL A 44 -4.94 9.30 5.65
CA VAL A 44 -5.58 8.02 5.38
C VAL A 44 -7.00 8.04 5.93
N GLN A 45 -7.95 7.73 5.07
CA GLN A 45 -9.36 7.63 5.42
C GLN A 45 -9.66 6.26 6.06
N ILE A 46 -10.80 6.20 6.77
CA ILE A 46 -11.32 4.96 7.37
C ILE A 46 -11.31 3.82 6.35
N GLY A 47 -10.84 2.65 6.78
CA GLY A 47 -10.66 1.48 5.92
C GLY A 47 -9.33 1.43 5.18
N GLY A 48 -8.35 2.26 5.58
CA GLY A 48 -6.98 2.24 5.05
C GLY A 48 -6.89 2.78 3.62
N ILE A 49 -7.70 3.81 3.31
CA ILE A 49 -7.87 4.34 1.95
C ILE A 49 -7.11 5.65 1.81
N TYR A 50 -6.38 5.81 0.71
CA TYR A 50 -5.74 7.08 0.34
C TYR A 50 -5.77 7.28 -1.17
N SER A 51 -5.88 8.54 -1.60
CA SER A 51 -5.67 8.96 -2.98
C SER A 51 -5.08 10.37 -2.99
N PRO A 52 -4.10 10.67 -3.86
CA PRO A 52 -3.61 12.04 -4.02
C PRO A 52 -4.73 12.96 -4.50
N SER A 53 -4.73 14.21 -4.01
CA SER A 53 -5.71 15.25 -4.37
C SER A 53 -5.21 16.21 -5.45
N ASP A 54 -3.91 16.21 -5.73
CA ASP A 54 -3.23 17.15 -6.62
C ASP A 54 -2.94 16.59 -8.01
N CYS A 55 -3.23 15.31 -8.25
CA CYS A 55 -3.04 14.65 -9.55
C CYS A 55 -3.96 13.44 -9.70
N THR A 56 -4.18 13.01 -10.95
CA THR A 56 -4.96 11.80 -11.26
C THR A 56 -4.08 10.56 -11.06
N PRO A 57 -4.47 9.58 -10.22
CA PRO A 57 -3.71 8.34 -10.05
C PRO A 57 -3.64 7.51 -11.33
N ARG A 58 -2.51 6.83 -11.55
CA ARG A 58 -2.34 5.89 -12.68
C ARG A 58 -3.10 4.59 -12.50
N GLN A 59 -3.13 4.11 -11.26
CA GLN A 59 -3.71 2.84 -10.85
C GLN A 59 -4.34 3.00 -9.46
N HIS A 60 -5.33 2.16 -9.18
CA HIS A 60 -5.93 1.98 -7.86
C HIS A 60 -5.50 0.62 -7.32
N LEU A 61 -4.71 0.65 -6.25
CA LEU A 61 -4.03 -0.50 -5.70
C LEU A 61 -4.87 -1.14 -4.58
N ALA A 62 -5.15 -2.44 -4.70
CA ALA A 62 -5.59 -3.27 -3.59
C ALA A 62 -4.37 -3.96 -2.96
N ILE A 63 -3.94 -3.51 -1.80
CA ILE A 63 -2.81 -4.09 -1.07
C ILE A 63 -3.35 -5.12 -0.09
N ILE A 64 -3.05 -6.38 -0.33
CA ILE A 64 -3.57 -7.54 0.38
C ILE A 64 -2.49 -8.07 1.31
N ILE A 65 -2.74 -7.99 2.61
CA ILE A 65 -1.84 -8.43 3.67
C ILE A 65 -2.44 -9.68 4.34
N PRO A 66 -1.91 -10.89 4.08
CA PRO A 66 -2.30 -12.08 4.82
C PRO A 66 -1.88 -11.93 6.29
N PHE A 67 -2.76 -12.23 7.23
CA PHE A 67 -2.52 -11.94 8.64
C PHE A 67 -2.98 -13.06 9.57
N ARG A 68 -2.20 -13.30 10.62
CA ARG A 68 -2.60 -14.05 11.83
C ARG A 68 -1.57 -13.84 12.95
N ASN A 69 -1.98 -13.35 14.11
CA ASN A 69 -1.15 -13.21 15.32
C ASN A 69 0.19 -12.46 15.09
N ARG A 70 0.19 -11.40 14.27
CA ARG A 70 1.38 -10.63 13.87
C ARG A 70 1.18 -9.12 14.10
N GLU A 71 0.49 -8.75 15.18
CA GLU A 71 0.07 -7.36 15.43
C GLU A 71 1.25 -6.39 15.45
N TYR A 72 2.36 -6.78 16.09
CA TYR A 72 3.58 -5.97 16.10
C TYR A 72 4.09 -5.69 14.67
N GLN A 73 4.24 -6.72 13.85
CA GLN A 73 4.68 -6.57 12.46
C GLN A 73 3.71 -5.71 11.65
N LEU A 74 2.39 -5.88 11.87
CA LEU A 74 1.39 -5.07 11.20
C LEU A 74 1.50 -3.59 11.59
N LYS A 75 1.71 -3.28 12.87
CA LYS A 75 1.96 -1.92 13.35
C LYS A 75 3.18 -1.31 12.66
N MET A 76 4.29 -2.05 12.63
CA MET A 76 5.53 -1.65 11.94
C MET A 76 5.28 -1.37 10.45
N LEU A 77 4.59 -2.30 9.78
CA LEU A 77 4.31 -2.19 8.35
C LEU A 77 3.46 -0.97 8.06
N LEU A 78 2.35 -0.76 8.77
CA LEU A 78 1.43 0.35 8.50
C LEU A 78 2.08 1.71 8.74
N ARG A 79 2.93 1.84 9.77
CA ARG A 79 3.69 3.07 10.05
C ARG A 79 4.58 3.48 8.87
N HIS A 80 5.19 2.52 8.17
CA HIS A 80 6.13 2.79 7.08
C HIS A 80 5.45 2.81 5.71
N LEU A 81 4.55 1.85 5.46
CA LEU A 81 3.92 1.64 4.16
C LEU A 81 2.99 2.80 3.78
N HIS A 82 2.26 3.38 4.74
CA HIS A 82 1.38 4.52 4.44
C HIS A 82 2.16 5.75 3.93
N PRO A 83 3.16 6.30 4.66
CA PRO A 83 3.99 7.37 4.14
C PRO A 83 4.72 7.02 2.85
N PHE A 84 5.22 5.77 2.73
CA PHE A 84 5.89 5.27 1.53
C PHE A 84 5.00 5.43 0.28
N LEU A 85 3.78 4.88 0.32
CA LEU A 85 2.83 4.94 -0.81
C LEU A 85 2.34 6.37 -1.10
N GLN A 86 2.21 7.21 -0.07
CA GLN A 86 1.84 8.62 -0.21
C GLN A 86 2.93 9.42 -0.93
N ARG A 87 4.22 9.21 -0.61
CA ARG A 87 5.34 9.81 -1.34
C ARG A 87 5.40 9.38 -2.80
N GLN A 88 4.94 8.15 -3.10
CA GLN A 88 4.80 7.65 -4.46
C GLN A 88 3.50 8.10 -5.18
N LYS A 89 2.66 8.93 -4.53
CA LYS A 89 1.37 9.40 -5.05
C LYS A 89 0.43 8.26 -5.50
N ARG A 90 0.43 7.13 -4.79
CA ARG A 90 -0.42 5.99 -5.13
C ARG A 90 -1.82 6.15 -4.57
N SER A 91 -2.83 5.77 -5.35
CA SER A 91 -4.18 5.59 -4.84
C SER A 91 -4.32 4.14 -4.40
N TYR A 92 -4.64 3.89 -3.14
CA TYR A 92 -4.63 2.55 -2.58
C TYR A 92 -5.67 2.32 -1.50
N ARG A 93 -5.95 1.04 -1.26
CA ARG A 93 -6.61 0.53 -0.06
C ARG A 93 -5.86 -0.66 0.48
N ILE A 94 -5.62 -0.68 1.79
CA ILE A 94 -5.02 -1.82 2.49
C ILE A 94 -6.11 -2.76 3.00
N PHE A 95 -5.96 -4.05 2.71
CA PHE A 95 -6.81 -5.15 3.19
C PHE A 95 -5.96 -6.06 4.06
N VAL A 96 -6.14 -5.98 5.37
CA VAL A 96 -5.59 -6.95 6.32
C VAL A 96 -6.56 -8.14 6.39
N VAL A 97 -6.08 -9.33 6.06
CA VAL A 97 -6.91 -10.52 5.85
C VAL A 97 -6.56 -11.55 6.90
N GLU A 98 -7.35 -11.59 7.95
CA GLU A 98 -7.12 -12.51 9.07
C GLU A 98 -7.66 -13.92 8.76
N GLN A 99 -6.83 -14.94 8.96
CA GLN A 99 -7.31 -16.32 8.97
C GLN A 99 -7.85 -16.68 10.36
N PHE A 100 -9.17 -16.83 10.46
CA PHE A 100 -9.83 -17.27 11.68
C PHE A 100 -9.51 -18.74 12.06
N GLY A 101 -9.38 -18.99 13.36
CA GLY A 101 -9.21 -20.32 13.94
C GLY A 101 -7.76 -20.82 14.01
N ASN A 102 -7.60 -22.03 14.55
CA ASN A 102 -6.30 -22.60 14.91
C ASN A 102 -5.74 -23.60 13.87
N GLY A 103 -6.39 -23.74 12.71
CA GLY A 103 -5.91 -24.61 11.63
C GLY A 103 -4.58 -24.14 11.04
N THR A 104 -3.98 -24.92 10.15
CA THR A 104 -2.77 -24.50 9.44
C THR A 104 -3.00 -23.20 8.67
N PHE A 105 -2.04 -22.26 8.75
CA PHE A 105 -2.13 -21.02 7.99
C PHE A 105 -2.05 -21.30 6.50
N ASN A 106 -3.05 -20.84 5.74
CA ASN A 106 -3.13 -20.98 4.30
C ASN A 106 -3.11 -19.60 3.65
N LYS A 107 -1.89 -19.11 3.43
CA LYS A 107 -1.59 -17.82 2.83
C LYS A 107 -2.26 -17.64 1.46
N GLY A 108 -2.17 -18.64 0.59
CA GLY A 108 -2.75 -18.58 -0.75
C GLY A 108 -4.28 -18.49 -0.74
N LEU A 109 -4.93 -19.25 0.14
CA LEU A 109 -6.40 -19.20 0.30
C LEU A 109 -6.89 -17.81 0.70
N ILE A 110 -6.31 -17.22 1.75
CA ILE A 110 -6.77 -15.92 2.25
C ILE A 110 -6.45 -14.78 1.26
N MET A 111 -5.33 -14.87 0.53
CA MET A 111 -5.03 -13.95 -0.57
C MET A 111 -6.10 -14.02 -1.67
N ASN A 112 -6.51 -15.22 -2.07
CA ASN A 112 -7.56 -15.41 -3.10
C ASN A 112 -8.93 -14.90 -2.62
N VAL A 113 -9.29 -15.14 -1.37
CA VAL A 113 -10.53 -14.61 -0.77
C VAL A 113 -10.52 -13.08 -0.80
N ALA A 114 -9.39 -12.46 -0.44
CA ALA A 114 -9.25 -11.02 -0.43
C ALA A 114 -9.27 -10.41 -1.83
N PHE A 115 -8.63 -11.05 -2.82
CA PHE A 115 -8.73 -10.65 -4.22
C PHE A 115 -10.18 -10.63 -4.69
N ASN A 116 -10.94 -11.69 -4.39
CA ASN A 116 -12.36 -11.80 -4.75
C ASN A 116 -13.21 -10.74 -4.03
N HIS A 117 -12.89 -10.40 -2.79
CA HIS A 117 -13.59 -9.36 -2.05
C HIS A 117 -13.27 -7.96 -2.60
N ALA A 118 -11.99 -7.64 -2.80
CA ALA A 118 -11.54 -6.37 -3.34
C ALA A 118 -12.07 -6.13 -4.75
N SER A 119 -12.12 -7.15 -5.61
CA SER A 119 -12.65 -7.08 -6.97
C SER A 119 -14.14 -6.71 -7.05
N LYS A 120 -14.90 -6.83 -5.96
CA LYS A 120 -16.32 -6.45 -5.91
C LYS A 120 -16.55 -4.98 -5.57
N ILE A 121 -15.51 -4.25 -5.20
CA ILE A 121 -15.59 -2.83 -4.86
C ILE A 121 -15.56 -2.02 -6.16
N SER A 122 -16.61 -1.21 -6.36
CA SER A 122 -16.82 -0.46 -7.61
C SER A 122 -16.38 1.01 -7.56
N ALA A 123 -15.98 1.52 -6.39
CA ALA A 123 -15.60 2.92 -6.21
C ALA A 123 -14.49 3.09 -5.15
N PRO A 124 -13.22 3.32 -5.55
CA PRO A 124 -12.70 3.15 -6.92
C PRO A 124 -12.62 1.67 -7.33
N VAL A 125 -12.60 1.41 -8.63
CA VAL A 125 -12.31 0.07 -9.18
C VAL A 125 -10.82 -0.19 -9.07
N PHE A 126 -10.44 -1.27 -8.37
CA PHE A 126 -9.04 -1.71 -8.31
C PHE A 126 -8.62 -2.32 -9.63
N ASN A 127 -7.51 -1.81 -10.19
CA ASN A 127 -6.91 -2.30 -11.42
C ASN A 127 -5.48 -2.84 -11.19
N CYS A 128 -5.02 -2.85 -9.94
CA CYS A 128 -3.75 -3.45 -9.53
C CYS A 128 -3.90 -4.11 -8.16
N PHE A 129 -3.42 -5.34 -8.02
CA PHE A 129 -3.48 -6.13 -6.79
C PHE A 129 -2.06 -6.47 -6.34
N MET A 130 -1.76 -6.20 -5.07
CA MET A 130 -0.45 -6.44 -4.48
C MET A 130 -0.59 -7.39 -3.31
N PHE A 131 0.11 -8.52 -3.36
CA PHE A 131 0.20 -9.45 -2.24
C PHE A 131 1.45 -9.11 -1.45
N HIS A 132 1.27 -8.77 -0.18
CA HIS A 132 2.32 -8.15 0.62
C HIS A 132 2.41 -8.82 1.98
N ASP A 133 3.56 -9.37 2.32
CA ASP A 133 3.75 -9.99 3.64
C ASP A 133 3.79 -8.94 4.74
N VAL A 134 3.32 -9.32 5.93
CA VAL A 134 3.18 -8.39 7.05
C VAL A 134 4.53 -7.94 7.62
N ASP A 135 5.60 -8.70 7.36
CA ASP A 135 6.96 -8.51 7.87
C ASP A 135 7.97 -7.94 6.86
N LEU A 136 7.56 -7.68 5.61
CA LEU A 136 8.42 -7.06 4.62
C LEU A 136 8.20 -5.56 4.60
N ILE A 137 9.21 -4.74 4.92
CA ILE A 137 9.09 -3.27 4.87
C ILE A 137 9.94 -2.76 3.70
N PRO A 138 9.39 -1.98 2.76
CA PRO A 138 10.19 -1.45 1.66
C PRO A 138 11.12 -0.33 2.14
N GLU A 139 12.41 -0.47 1.87
CA GLU A 139 13.44 0.47 2.32
C GLU A 139 13.65 1.66 1.38
N ASN A 140 13.41 1.50 0.08
CA ASN A 140 13.67 2.53 -0.92
C ASN A 140 12.40 2.87 -1.70
N ASP A 141 11.94 4.12 -1.64
CA ASP A 141 10.71 4.55 -2.32
C ASP A 141 10.85 4.77 -3.83
N TYR A 142 12.03 4.53 -4.41
CA TYR A 142 12.20 4.27 -5.84
C TYR A 142 11.81 2.84 -6.25
N ASN A 143 11.58 1.92 -5.30
CA ASN A 143 10.85 0.68 -5.58
C ASN A 143 9.36 1.00 -5.74
N VAL A 144 8.98 1.42 -6.95
CA VAL A 144 7.62 1.90 -7.22
C VAL A 144 6.59 0.79 -7.02
N TYR A 145 5.59 1.00 -6.17
CA TYR A 145 4.48 0.07 -6.05
C TYR A 145 3.49 0.32 -7.21
N GLU A 146 3.57 -0.52 -8.25
CA GLU A 146 2.63 -0.55 -9.35
C GLU A 146 2.60 -1.91 -10.04
N CYS A 147 1.50 -2.19 -10.74
CA CYS A 147 1.41 -3.36 -11.61
C CYS A 147 2.02 -3.01 -12.97
N ASP A 148 2.84 -3.92 -13.47
CA ASP A 148 3.43 -3.82 -14.80
C ASP A 148 2.43 -4.31 -15.86
N GLN A 149 2.37 -3.61 -16.99
CA GLN A 149 1.57 -4.00 -18.15
C GLN A 149 2.14 -5.23 -18.88
N HIS A 150 3.43 -5.55 -18.68
CA HIS A 150 4.13 -6.64 -19.35
C HIS A 150 4.04 -7.97 -18.59
N GLY A 151 3.62 -7.97 -17.33
CA GLY A 151 3.50 -9.20 -16.55
C GLY A 151 3.49 -9.00 -15.03
N PRO A 152 3.50 -10.10 -14.26
CA PRO A 152 3.59 -10.03 -12.81
C PRO A 152 4.92 -9.41 -12.37
N ARG A 153 4.87 -8.56 -11.35
CA ARG A 153 6.05 -7.90 -10.79
C ARG A 153 6.39 -8.46 -9.41
N HIS A 154 7.67 -8.76 -9.19
CA HIS A 154 8.20 -9.10 -7.87
C HIS A 154 8.74 -7.84 -7.18
N LEU A 155 8.13 -7.45 -6.06
CA LEU A 155 8.45 -6.19 -5.34
C LEU A 155 9.50 -6.36 -4.24
N ALA A 156 9.82 -7.58 -3.81
CA ALA A 156 10.84 -7.87 -2.80
C ALA A 156 12.02 -8.66 -3.37
N PRO A 157 12.71 -8.17 -4.42
CA PRO A 157 13.78 -8.92 -5.09
C PRO A 157 15.03 -9.10 -4.22
N ALA A 158 15.23 -8.27 -3.21
CA ALA A 158 16.35 -8.33 -2.29
C ALA A 158 15.84 -7.98 -0.88
N VAL A 159 16.09 -8.86 0.08
CA VAL A 159 15.66 -8.72 1.48
C VAL A 159 16.85 -8.86 2.42
N ASP A 160 16.81 -8.15 3.54
CA ASP A 160 17.88 -8.08 4.55
C ASP A 160 18.19 -9.45 5.17
N GLU A 161 17.17 -10.28 5.40
CA GLU A 161 17.31 -11.67 5.88
C GLU A 161 18.18 -12.52 4.95
N LEU A 162 18.15 -12.24 3.64
CA LEU A 162 18.99 -12.87 2.61
C LEU A 162 20.25 -12.06 2.31
N ARG A 163 20.54 -11.02 3.10
CA ARG A 163 21.67 -10.09 2.91
C ARG A 163 21.68 -9.43 1.54
N TYR A 164 20.50 -9.23 0.97
CA TYR A 164 20.31 -8.66 -0.38
C TYR A 164 21.05 -9.43 -1.49
N LEU A 165 21.26 -10.75 -1.30
CA LEU A 165 21.87 -11.66 -2.27
C LEU A 165 20.85 -12.28 -3.22
#